data_AF-A0AAD9LIH5-F1
#
_entry.id   AF-A0AAD9LIH5-F1
#
_cell.length_a   1.000
_cell.length_b   1.000
_cell.length_c   1.000
_cell.angle_alpha   90.00
_cell.angle_beta   90.00
_cell.angle_gamma   90.00
#
_symmetry.space_group_name_H-M   'P 1'
#
loop_
_entity.id
_entity.type
_entity.pdbx_description
1 polymer ?
#
loop_
_entity_poly.entity_id
_entity_poly.type
_entity_poly.pdbx_seq_one_letter_code
_entity_poly.pdbx_strand_id
1 'polypeptide(L)'
;MALLHKFDMSIAKQNIPTTKLSGGQRSIPGALYVDAPDSRTFSVPYLEKKLLRQPHYPHGWRIAQEFPMELDSITMSMELVGTVQGYTGDGGRYKWLVVFSNTEKKLFDCQELAQLIADSRKAGLDVTGSAVCTNGEEAGATAETSEEEDLQECVRPLS
;
A
#
# COMPACT_ATOMS: atom_id res chain seq x y z
N MET A 1 25.06 27.18 33.91
CA MET A 1 25.48 27.47 32.52
C MET A 1 26.83 26.81 32.26
N ALA A 2 26.89 25.52 31.88
CA ALA A 2 28.14 24.89 31.41
C ALA A 2 27.86 23.56 30.69
N LEU A 3 27.42 23.62 29.43
CA LEU A 3 27.30 22.45 28.53
C LEU A 3 28.26 22.56 27.33
N LEU A 4 29.38 23.27 27.48
CA LEU A 4 30.28 23.55 26.35
C LEU A 4 31.65 22.84 26.42
N HIS A 5 31.86 21.92 27.36
CA HIS A 5 33.17 21.29 27.59
C HIS A 5 33.20 19.76 27.44
N LYS A 6 32.36 19.20 26.55
CA LYS A 6 32.28 17.72 26.39
C LYS A 6 32.65 17.17 25.01
N PHE A 7 33.13 18.01 24.09
CA PHE A 7 33.66 17.52 22.82
C PHE A 7 35.11 17.97 22.67
N ASP A 8 36.02 17.05 22.97
CA ASP A 8 37.41 17.23 22.61
C ASP A 8 37.55 17.05 21.10
N MET A 9 37.66 18.18 20.39
CA MET A 9 37.81 18.24 18.94
C MET A 9 39.05 17.48 18.45
N SER A 10 40.07 17.28 19.30
CA SER A 10 41.27 16.53 18.92
C SER A 10 40.98 15.03 18.77
N ILE A 11 40.22 14.46 19.70
CA ILE A 11 39.79 13.06 19.70
C ILE A 11 38.82 12.80 18.54
N ALA A 12 37.90 13.73 18.28
CA ALA A 12 36.96 13.61 17.16
C ALA A 12 37.71 13.58 15.81
N LYS A 13 38.71 14.45 15.60
CA LYS A 13 39.50 14.49 14.36
C LYS A 13 40.33 13.23 14.12
N GLN A 14 40.75 12.54 15.18
CA GLN A 14 41.52 11.30 15.07
C GLN A 14 40.65 10.11 14.62
N ASN A 15 39.33 10.18 14.88
CA ASN A 15 38.37 9.12 14.54
C ASN A 15 37.54 9.41 13.30
N ILE A 16 37.55 10.65 12.78
CA ILE A 16 36.91 10.98 11.51
C ILE A 16 37.84 10.50 10.39
N PRO A 17 37.38 9.61 9.49
CA PRO A 17 38.19 9.16 8.38
C PRO A 17 38.58 10.36 7.49
N THR A 18 39.88 10.59 7.32
CA THR A 18 40.45 11.69 6.52
C THR A 18 40.25 11.54 5.02
N THR A 19 39.87 10.33 4.59
CA THR A 19 39.56 9.97 3.21
C THR A 19 38.10 9.55 3.17
N LYS A 20 37.30 10.13 2.26
CA LYS A 20 35.96 9.62 1.95
C LYS A 20 36.12 8.13 1.62
N LEU A 21 35.49 7.25 2.39
CA LEU A 21 35.30 5.86 1.99
C LEU A 21 34.76 5.88 0.56
N SER A 22 35.34 5.08 -0.35
CA SER A 22 34.96 5.08 -1.76
C SER A 22 33.52 4.55 -1.90
N GLY A 23 32.57 5.45 -1.74
CA GLY A 23 31.15 5.18 -1.63
C GLY A 23 30.40 6.49 -1.76
N GLY A 24 30.80 7.31 -2.75
CA GLY A 24 30.10 8.55 -3.07
C GLY A 24 28.60 8.35 -3.15
N GLN A 25 27.84 9.39 -2.81
CA GLN A 25 26.38 9.39 -2.86
C GLN A 25 25.93 8.77 -4.19
N ARG A 26 25.37 7.56 -4.11
CA ARG A 26 24.90 6.84 -5.29
C ARG A 26 23.71 7.63 -5.82
N SER A 27 23.84 8.17 -7.03
CA SER A 27 22.69 8.71 -7.75
C SER A 27 21.76 7.52 -8.00
N ILE A 28 20.64 7.47 -7.29
CA ILE A 28 19.61 6.47 -7.54
C ILE A 28 18.98 6.87 -8.88
N PRO A 29 19.17 6.09 -9.96
CA PRO A 29 18.52 6.38 -11.24
C PRO A 29 17.02 6.43 -10.98
N GLY A 30 16.34 7.49 -11.42
CA GLY A 30 14.91 7.63 -11.17
C GLY A 30 14.51 8.50 -9.97
N ALA A 31 15.44 8.91 -9.08
CA ALA A 31 15.08 9.63 -7.85
C ALA A 31 14.42 11.02 -8.07
N LEU A 32 14.63 11.64 -9.24
CA LEU A 32 14.00 12.91 -9.61
C LEU A 32 12.74 12.73 -10.46
N TYR A 33 12.45 11.50 -10.90
CA TYR A 33 11.29 11.23 -11.72
C TYR A 33 10.10 10.96 -10.81
N VAL A 34 9.20 11.93 -10.74
CA VAL A 34 7.95 11.84 -9.97
C VAL A 34 7.13 10.60 -10.38
N ASP A 35 7.21 10.21 -11.66
CA ASP A 35 6.47 9.10 -12.26
C ASP A 35 7.36 8.21 -13.16
N ALA A 36 8.56 7.83 -12.68
CA ALA A 36 9.35 6.83 -13.42
C ALA A 36 8.56 5.50 -13.51
N PRO A 37 8.67 4.74 -14.62
CA PRO A 37 7.99 3.45 -14.76
C PRO A 37 8.36 2.46 -13.63
N ASP A 38 9.60 2.55 -13.14
CA ASP A 38 10.13 1.75 -12.02
C ASP A 38 10.10 2.52 -10.68
N SER A 39 9.52 3.72 -10.65
CA SER A 39 9.46 4.51 -9.43
C SER A 39 8.45 3.92 -8.45
N ARG A 40 8.88 3.89 -7.18
CA ARG A 40 8.04 3.47 -6.06
C ARG A 40 7.14 4.61 -5.58
N THR A 41 6.95 5.66 -6.38
CA THR A 41 6.10 6.81 -6.10
C THR A 41 5.13 6.99 -7.25
N PHE A 42 3.88 7.32 -6.95
CA PHE A 42 2.87 7.58 -7.96
C PHE A 42 2.30 8.97 -7.74
N SER A 43 2.33 9.83 -8.75
CA SER A 43 1.54 11.05 -8.71
C SER A 43 0.06 10.74 -8.94
N VAL A 44 -0.81 11.49 -8.25
CA VAL A 44 -2.27 11.42 -8.45
C VAL A 44 -2.68 11.60 -9.92
N PRO A 45 -2.19 12.63 -10.66
CA PRO A 45 -2.60 12.82 -12.06
C PRO A 45 -2.09 11.70 -12.98
N TYR A 46 -0.95 11.07 -12.66
CA TYR A 46 -0.48 9.90 -13.41
C TYR A 46 -1.36 8.67 -13.13
N LEU A 47 -1.72 8.45 -11.86
CA LEU A 47 -2.64 7.37 -11.48
C LEU A 47 -3.99 7.52 -12.18
N GLU A 48 -4.59 8.70 -12.18
CA GLU A 48 -5.87 8.93 -12.88
C GLU A 48 -5.80 8.54 -14.36
N LYS A 49 -4.78 9.04 -15.07
CA LYS A 49 -4.56 8.69 -16.49
C LYS A 49 -4.37 7.19 -16.69
N LYS A 50 -3.64 6.54 -15.79
CA LYS A 50 -3.36 5.10 -15.87
C LYS A 50 -4.59 4.25 -15.56
N LEU A 51 -5.37 4.62 -14.55
CA LEU A 51 -6.61 3.98 -14.15
C LEU A 51 -7.68 4.06 -15.25
N LEU A 52 -7.82 5.22 -15.90
CA LEU A 52 -8.75 5.38 -17.03
C LEU A 52 -8.33 4.57 -18.26
N ARG A 53 -7.02 4.45 -18.52
CA ARG A 53 -6.48 3.66 -19.63
C ARG A 53 -6.55 2.15 -19.37
N GLN A 54 -6.33 1.74 -18.12
CA GLN A 54 -6.26 0.35 -17.68
C GLN A 54 -7.04 0.19 -16.37
N PRO A 55 -8.37 0.02 -16.43
CA PRO A 55 -9.20 -0.04 -15.23
C PRO A 55 -8.91 -1.27 -14.35
N HIS A 56 -8.33 -2.33 -14.91
CA HIS A 56 -7.90 -3.52 -14.16
C HIS A 56 -6.53 -3.34 -13.46
N TYR A 57 -5.80 -2.24 -13.71
CA TYR A 57 -4.45 -2.03 -13.18
C TYR A 57 -4.33 -2.11 -11.64
N PRO A 58 -5.25 -1.54 -10.82
CA PRO A 58 -5.15 -1.58 -9.38
C PRO A 58 -5.78 -2.84 -8.76
N HIS A 59 -6.08 -3.88 -9.55
CA HIS A 59 -6.72 -5.08 -9.02
C HIS A 59 -5.83 -5.76 -7.96
N GLY A 60 -6.41 -6.11 -6.81
CA GLY A 60 -5.71 -6.71 -5.68
C GLY A 60 -4.92 -5.70 -4.82
N TRP A 61 -4.96 -4.41 -5.14
CA TRP A 61 -4.23 -3.40 -4.36
C TRP A 61 -4.90 -3.14 -3.02
N ARG A 62 -4.07 -2.84 -2.01
CA ARG A 62 -4.51 -2.54 -0.64
C ARG A 62 -4.60 -1.03 -0.45
N ILE A 63 -5.72 -0.56 0.08
CA ILE A 63 -6.00 0.86 0.28
C ILE A 63 -6.44 1.06 1.72
N ALA A 64 -5.86 2.04 2.41
CA ALA A 64 -6.32 2.50 3.71
C ALA A 64 -7.28 3.68 3.54
N GLN A 65 -8.36 3.68 4.31
CA GLN A 65 -9.27 4.81 4.44
C GLN A 65 -9.57 5.04 5.91
N GLU A 66 -9.59 6.30 6.34
CA GLU A 66 -10.03 6.68 7.68
C GLU A 66 -11.56 6.64 7.78
N PHE A 67 -12.04 5.98 8.84
CA PHE A 67 -13.45 5.93 9.20
C PHE A 67 -13.63 6.58 10.57
N PRO A 68 -14.58 7.51 10.73
CA PRO A 68 -14.96 8.00 12.05
C PRO A 68 -15.69 6.89 12.81
N MET A 69 -15.19 6.55 14.00
CA MET A 69 -15.81 5.63 14.93
C MET A 69 -16.15 6.39 16.22
N GLU A 70 -17.39 6.26 16.68
CA GLU A 70 -17.81 6.80 17.97
C GLU A 70 -17.67 5.71 19.03
N LEU A 71 -16.80 5.94 20.02
CA LEU A 71 -16.65 5.08 21.18
C LEU A 71 -16.78 5.94 22.43
N ASP A 72 -17.76 5.62 23.28
CA ASP A 72 -17.98 6.27 24.59
C ASP A 72 -17.88 7.81 24.56
N SER A 73 -18.63 8.44 23.65
CA SER A 73 -18.67 9.90 23.43
C SER A 73 -17.38 10.57 22.93
N ILE A 74 -16.39 9.78 22.51
CA ILE A 74 -15.17 10.25 21.83
C ILE A 74 -15.22 9.76 20.38
N THR A 75 -15.16 10.69 19.43
CA THR A 75 -15.00 10.36 18.01
C THR A 75 -13.52 10.09 17.74
N MET A 76 -13.17 8.84 17.44
CA MET A 76 -11.83 8.44 17.01
C MET A 76 -11.84 8.08 15.54
N SER A 77 -10.80 8.46 14.79
CA SER A 77 -10.60 7.96 13.43
C SER A 77 -9.87 6.61 13.49
N MET A 78 -10.42 5.61 12.81
CA MET A 78 -9.77 4.31 12.62
C MET A 78 -9.45 4.14 11.15
N GLU A 79 -8.21 3.79 10.83
CA GLU A 79 -7.82 3.41 9.48
C GLU A 79 -8.23 1.96 9.22
N LEU A 80 -9.11 1.77 8.23
CA LEU A 80 -9.48 0.45 7.75
C LEU A 80 -8.79 0.19 6.42
N VAL A 81 -8.21 -1.01 6.28
CA VAL A 81 -7.58 -1.45 5.05
C VAL A 81 -8.59 -2.26 4.24
N GLY A 82 -8.78 -1.87 2.99
CA GLY A 82 -9.56 -2.59 2.00
C GLY A 82 -8.72 -3.04 0.82
N THR A 83 -9.29 -3.95 0.02
CA THR A 83 -8.67 -4.49 -1.19
C THR A 83 -9.54 -4.17 -2.40
N VAL A 84 -8.91 -3.67 -3.46
CA VAL A 84 -9.57 -3.43 -4.75
C VAL A 84 -9.89 -4.78 -5.40
N GLN A 85 -11.17 -5.10 -5.55
CA GLN A 85 -11.62 -6.36 -6.14
C GLN A 85 -12.02 -6.26 -7.60
N GLY A 86 -12.44 -5.08 -8.06
CA GLY A 86 -12.90 -4.93 -9.43
C GLY A 86 -13.31 -3.52 -9.75
N TYR A 87 -13.90 -3.36 -10.93
CA TYR A 87 -14.48 -2.12 -11.38
C TYR A 87 -15.81 -2.37 -12.06
N THR A 88 -16.69 -1.38 -12.02
CA THR A 88 -17.90 -1.30 -12.81
C THR A 88 -17.82 -0.06 -13.71
N GLY A 89 -18.35 -0.17 -14.93
CA GLY A 89 -18.37 0.92 -15.90
C GLY A 89 -19.80 1.23 -16.28
N ASP A 90 -20.22 2.48 -16.09
CA ASP A 90 -21.50 2.98 -16.62
C ASP A 90 -21.24 4.22 -17.48
N GLY A 91 -21.74 4.23 -18.72
CA GLY A 91 -21.61 5.36 -19.64
C GLY A 91 -20.18 5.88 -19.87
N GLY A 92 -19.16 5.03 -19.77
CA GLY A 92 -17.75 5.43 -19.92
C GLY A 92 -17.09 6.01 -18.67
N ARG A 93 -17.77 5.98 -17.51
CA ARG A 93 -17.18 6.31 -16.21
C ARG A 93 -16.93 5.03 -15.44
N TYR A 94 -15.68 4.84 -15.02
CA TYR A 94 -15.28 3.70 -14.19
C TYR A 94 -15.42 4.04 -12.71
N LYS A 95 -15.96 3.10 -11.95
CA LYS A 95 -15.97 3.07 -10.49
C LYS A 95 -15.29 1.80 -10.01
N TRP A 96 -14.44 1.88 -8.99
CA TRP A 96 -13.70 0.75 -8.45
C TRP A 96 -14.34 0.24 -7.17
N LEU A 97 -14.54 -1.08 -7.09
CA LEU A 97 -15.07 -1.77 -5.93
C LEU A 97 -13.92 -2.12 -4.98
N VAL A 98 -13.97 -1.59 -3.77
CA VAL A 98 -13.05 -1.90 -2.68
C VAL A 98 -13.83 -2.60 -1.57
N VAL A 99 -13.29 -3.72 -1.12
CA VAL A 99 -13.83 -4.51 -0.01
C VAL A 99 -12.96 -4.28 1.21
N PHE A 100 -13.52 -3.65 2.25
CA PHE A 100 -12.84 -3.39 3.51
C PHE A 100 -12.88 -4.60 4.45
N SER A 101 -11.96 -4.65 5.42
CA SER A 101 -11.89 -5.72 6.44
C SER A 101 -13.21 -5.95 7.18
N ASN A 102 -14.03 -4.91 7.33
CA ASN A 102 -15.35 -4.97 7.96
C ASN A 102 -16.44 -5.55 7.04
N THR A 103 -16.07 -6.22 5.94
CA THR A 103 -16.95 -6.73 4.87
C THR A 103 -17.77 -5.67 4.13
N GLU A 104 -17.57 -4.39 4.44
CA GLU A 104 -18.20 -3.27 3.74
C GLU A 104 -17.59 -3.12 2.34
N LYS A 105 -18.46 -3.00 1.34
CA LYS A 105 -18.07 -2.79 -0.05
C LYS A 105 -18.36 -1.35 -0.43
N LYS A 106 -17.36 -0.61 -0.89
CA LYS A 106 -17.53 0.77 -1.38
C LYS A 106 -17.08 0.88 -2.82
N LEU A 107 -17.78 1.75 -3.56
CA LEU A 107 -17.44 2.14 -4.91
C LEU A 107 -16.77 3.51 -4.88
N PHE A 108 -15.60 3.61 -5.50
CA PHE A 108 -14.83 4.85 -5.60
C PHE A 108 -14.72 5.32 -7.04
N ASP A 109 -14.83 6.62 -7.23
CA ASP A 109 -14.52 7.23 -8.53
C ASP A 109 -13.00 7.25 -8.79
N CYS A 110 -12.60 7.48 -10.05
CA CYS A 110 -11.19 7.45 -10.45
C CYS A 110 -10.30 8.39 -9.61
N GLN A 111 -10.79 9.61 -9.36
CA GLN A 111 -10.05 10.63 -8.61
C GLN A 111 -9.92 10.25 -7.14
N GLU A 112 -11.02 9.78 -6.53
CA GLU A 112 -11.03 9.33 -5.14
C GLU A 112 -10.08 8.16 -4.93
N LEU A 113 -10.13 7.17 -5.82
CA LEU A 113 -9.23 6.01 -5.75
C LEU A 113 -7.77 6.43 -5.88
N ALA A 114 -7.44 7.34 -6.81
CA ALA A 114 -6.08 7.83 -7.01
C ALA A 114 -5.55 8.58 -5.77
N GLN A 115 -6.40 9.39 -5.13
CA GLN A 115 -6.06 10.07 -3.88
C GLN A 115 -5.85 9.07 -2.74
N LEU A 116 -6.78 8.14 -2.56
CA LEU A 116 -6.67 7.10 -1.53
C LEU A 116 -5.41 6.25 -1.69
N ILE A 117 -5.05 5.86 -2.91
CA ILE A 117 -3.79 5.14 -3.19
C ILE A 117 -2.57 5.98 -2.78
N ALA A 118 -2.56 7.27 -3.13
CA ALA A 118 -1.47 8.17 -2.79
C ALA A 118 -1.35 8.35 -1.27
N ASP A 119 -2.47 8.53 -0.58
CA ASP A 119 -2.51 8.77 0.86
C ASP A 119 -2.18 7.50 1.66
N SER A 120 -2.71 6.34 1.24
CA SER A 120 -2.32 5.03 1.79
C SER A 120 -0.81 4.84 1.74
N ARG A 121 -0.18 5.23 0.62
CA ARG A 121 1.27 5.10 0.46
C ARG A 121 2.05 6.10 1.31
N LYS A 122 1.55 7.33 1.47
CA LYS A 122 2.14 8.31 2.40
C LYS A 122 2.06 7.84 3.85
N ALA A 123 0.99 7.13 4.21
CA ALA A 123 0.84 6.47 5.51
C ALA A 123 1.78 5.25 5.68
N GLY A 124 2.47 4.82 4.62
CA GLY A 124 3.43 3.71 4.66
C GLY A 124 2.81 2.35 4.34
N LEU A 125 1.56 2.29 3.88
CA LEU A 125 0.94 1.04 3.44
C LEU A 125 1.58 0.56 2.13
N ASP A 126 1.90 -0.73 2.05
CA ASP A 126 2.25 -1.36 0.77
C ASP A 126 0.99 -1.60 -0.06
N VAL A 127 0.66 -0.62 -0.89
CA VAL A 127 -0.50 -0.62 -1.77
C VAL A 127 -0.44 -1.75 -2.79
N THR A 128 0.76 -2.12 -3.25
CA THR A 128 0.96 -3.11 -4.32
C THR A 128 0.87 -4.56 -3.83
N GLY A 129 0.75 -4.79 -2.52
CA GLY A 129 0.67 -6.15 -1.95
C GLY A 129 1.90 -6.99 -2.25
N SER A 130 3.05 -6.35 -2.50
CA SER A 130 4.29 -7.02 -2.89
C SER A 130 4.96 -7.61 -1.64
N ALA A 131 4.47 -8.79 -1.27
CA ALA A 131 5.02 -9.72 -0.29
C ALA A 131 4.98 -9.27 1.18
N VAL A 132 3.91 -9.68 1.89
CA VAL A 132 4.06 -10.52 3.09
C VAL A 132 2.84 -11.45 3.14
N CYS A 133 3.03 -12.72 2.77
CA CYS A 133 2.21 -13.79 3.33
C CYS A 133 2.66 -13.92 4.78
N THR A 134 2.04 -13.20 5.73
CA THR A 134 2.18 -13.57 7.13
C THR A 134 1.34 -14.81 7.30
N ASN A 135 1.95 -15.96 7.01
CA ASN A 135 1.46 -17.23 7.52
C ASN A 135 1.34 -17.04 9.02
N GLY A 136 0.10 -17.04 9.51
CA GLY A 136 -0.16 -17.16 10.93
C GLY A 136 0.54 -18.42 11.40
N GLU A 137 1.34 -18.27 12.45
CA GLU A 137 1.99 -19.35 13.15
C GLU A 137 0.90 -20.28 13.71
N GLU A 138 0.61 -21.35 12.96
CA GLU A 138 -0.13 -22.51 13.45
C GLU A 138 0.72 -23.25 14.48
N ALA A 139 0.30 -23.20 15.74
CA ALA A 139 0.60 -24.23 16.71
C ALA A 139 -0.74 -24.77 17.22
N GLY A 140 -1.08 -26.00 16.81
CA GLY A 140 -2.25 -26.68 17.34
C GLY A 140 -2.80 -27.77 16.44
N ALA A 141 -2.03 -28.84 16.26
CA ALA A 141 -2.48 -30.08 15.66
C ALA A 141 -3.75 -30.63 16.35
N THR A 142 -4.71 -31.10 15.56
CA THR A 142 -5.19 -32.50 15.60
C THR A 142 -5.99 -32.79 14.34
N ALA A 143 -5.56 -33.82 13.63
CA ALA A 143 -6.20 -34.39 12.46
C ALA A 143 -7.44 -35.18 12.86
N GLU A 144 -8.53 -35.04 12.11
CA GLU A 144 -9.46 -36.13 11.79
C GLU A 144 -9.94 -35.99 10.35
N THR A 145 -9.55 -36.97 9.55
CA THR A 145 -9.99 -37.31 8.18
C THR A 145 -11.45 -37.76 8.16
N SER A 146 -12.22 -37.35 7.14
CA SER A 146 -13.20 -38.15 6.36
C SER A 146 -13.69 -37.25 5.21
N GLU A 147 -13.36 -37.56 3.95
CA GLU A 147 -14.27 -38.07 2.89
C GLU A 147 -15.31 -37.02 2.42
N GLU A 148 -15.73 -36.85 1.18
CA GLU A 148 -15.32 -37.12 -0.22
C GLU A 148 -16.49 -36.50 -1.04
N GLU A 149 -16.22 -36.03 -2.27
CA GLU A 149 -17.21 -35.62 -3.30
C GLU A 149 -18.05 -34.35 -2.99
N ASP A 150 -18.23 -33.38 -3.89
CA ASP A 150 -18.79 -33.54 -5.23
C ASP A 150 -18.41 -32.35 -6.14
N LEU A 151 -18.51 -32.61 -7.44
CA LEU A 151 -18.08 -31.78 -8.56
C LEU A 151 -18.93 -30.52 -8.78
N GLN A 152 -18.39 -29.65 -9.63
CA GLN A 152 -19.07 -29.06 -10.80
C GLN A 152 -19.09 -27.52 -10.88
N GLU A 153 -17.99 -27.01 -11.45
CA GLU A 153 -17.96 -26.24 -12.71
C GLU A 153 -19.24 -25.47 -13.10
N CYS A 154 -19.18 -24.14 -13.03
CA CYS A 154 -20.11 -23.26 -13.74
C CYS A 154 -19.33 -22.17 -14.51
N VAL A 155 -18.85 -22.61 -15.68
CA VAL A 155 -18.97 -21.99 -17.01
C VAL A 155 -19.27 -20.47 -17.06
N ARG A 156 -18.32 -19.74 -17.66
CA ARG A 156 -18.49 -18.38 -18.21
C ARG A 156 -19.52 -18.37 -19.35
N PRO A 157 -20.31 -17.30 -19.53
CA PRO A 157 -20.84 -16.96 -20.84
C PRO A 157 -19.97 -15.89 -21.51
N LEU A 158 -19.40 -16.28 -22.65
CA LEU A 158 -19.04 -15.39 -23.75
C LEU A 158 -20.27 -15.28 -24.66
N SER A 159 -20.84 -14.09 -24.80
CA SER A 159 -21.40 -13.49 -26.03
C SER A 159 -22.04 -12.15 -25.69
#